data_AF-A0A497HL12-F1
#
_entry.id   AF-A0A497HL12-F1
#
_cell.length_a   1.000
_cell.length_b   1.000
_cell.length_c   1.000
_cell.angle_alpha   90.00
_cell.angle_beta   90.00
_cell.angle_gamma   90.00
#
_symmetry.space_group_name_H-M   'P 1'
#
loop_
_entity.id
_entity.type
_entity.pdbx_description
1 polymer ?
#
loop_
_entity_poly.entity_id
_entity_poly.type
_entity_poly.pdbx_seq_one_letter_code
_entity_poly.pdbx_strand_id
1 'polypeptide(L)'
;MGKVIVAFSSHRIEALEFMRREMEKHEAIVLEEPANPKFNAMLEGKLDIDKYIDEVYPPFPEFSMRLYRLLIKLNKKGKKILQIEPYLEILEKIYKKIDKEKPDAEELSNDPELGIVYRKESEVFQSLLKFYESSRNFDDAVKATVEFAKKDASRIKLRDKMRASEIKKLNFSSIYVEAGYIHFPLANYLRAKRLFLLEKPTKKLMKMKHALSPSDILTLRMMHISKPGEKEKLLAARSLIYVSLITKKEMVPTAISKFPHLEEEARVIKFVNSLDYDECKKYFNMLTFSKREYVWKMLEKKGLI
;
A
#
# COMPACT_ATOMS: atom_id res chain seq x y z
N MET A 1 -5.93 19.05 -18.80
CA MET A 1 -5.55 18.64 -17.42
C MET A 1 -4.36 19.47 -16.99
N GLY A 2 -4.44 20.14 -15.84
CA GLY A 2 -3.35 20.95 -15.29
C GLY A 2 -2.18 20.12 -14.77
N LYS A 3 -1.31 20.73 -13.97
CA LYS A 3 -0.12 20.06 -13.42
C LYS A 3 -0.52 18.95 -12.44
N VAL A 4 -0.22 17.70 -12.78
CA VAL A 4 -0.48 16.55 -11.89
C VAL A 4 0.81 16.07 -11.23
N ILE A 5 0.75 15.84 -9.92
CA ILE A 5 1.80 15.17 -9.16
C ILE A 5 1.22 13.91 -8.50
N VAL A 6 1.94 12.80 -8.63
CA VAL A 6 1.66 11.59 -7.85
C VAL A 6 2.67 11.54 -6.71
N ALA A 7 2.14 11.66 -5.50
CA ALA A 7 2.90 11.70 -4.27
C ALA A 7 2.88 10.32 -3.60
N PHE A 8 4.04 9.69 -3.61
CA PHE A 8 4.25 8.35 -3.08
C PHE A 8 4.64 8.40 -1.61
N SER A 9 3.87 7.70 -0.78
CA SER A 9 4.18 7.39 0.62
C SER A 9 3.47 6.12 1.05
N SER A 10 3.99 5.47 2.09
CA SER A 10 3.20 4.55 2.91
C SER A 10 2.25 5.34 3.82
N HIS A 11 1.14 4.72 4.26
CA HIS A 11 0.19 5.28 5.21
C HIS A 11 0.81 5.37 6.62
N ARG A 12 1.80 6.26 6.78
CA ARG A 12 2.55 6.47 8.02
C ARG A 12 2.39 7.90 8.48
N ILE A 13 2.18 8.08 9.80
CA ILE A 13 1.96 9.39 10.41
C ILE A 13 3.11 10.38 10.10
N GLU A 14 4.34 9.88 10.02
CA GLU A 14 5.54 10.67 9.69
C GLU A 14 5.52 11.29 8.28
N ALA A 15 4.69 10.79 7.35
CA ALA A 15 4.52 11.38 6.03
C ALA A 15 3.59 12.60 6.01
N LEU A 16 2.71 12.77 7.01
CA LEU A 16 1.62 13.75 6.99
C LEU A 16 2.10 15.19 6.84
N GLU A 17 3.22 15.57 7.47
CA GLU A 17 3.77 16.92 7.33
C GLU A 17 4.31 17.18 5.91
N PHE A 18 4.83 16.14 5.24
CA PHE A 18 5.27 16.23 3.85
C PHE A 18 4.07 16.28 2.91
N MET A 19 3.04 15.47 3.17
CA MET A 19 1.76 15.50 2.45
C MET A 19 1.15 16.89 2.53
N ARG A 20 0.99 17.46 3.73
CA ARG A 20 0.44 18.81 3.96
C ARG A 20 1.14 19.86 3.10
N ARG A 21 2.47 19.93 3.18
CA ARG A 21 3.27 20.93 2.44
C ARG A 21 3.08 20.83 0.93
N GLU A 22 2.88 19.63 0.40
CA GLU A 22 2.67 19.46 -1.03
C GLU A 22 1.20 19.70 -1.43
N MET A 23 0.25 19.19 -0.65
CA MET A 23 -1.19 19.39 -0.86
C MET A 23 -1.56 20.88 -0.87
N GLU A 24 -0.94 21.70 0.00
CA GLU A 24 -1.19 23.15 0.05
C GLU A 24 -0.89 23.87 -1.27
N LYS A 25 -0.02 23.31 -2.12
CA LYS A 25 0.38 23.89 -3.41
C LYS A 25 -0.56 23.56 -4.57
N HIS A 26 -1.52 22.64 -4.36
CA HIS A 26 -2.39 22.15 -5.41
C HIS A 26 -3.83 22.64 -5.19
N GLU A 27 -4.61 22.74 -6.26
CA GLU A 27 -6.03 23.14 -6.22
C GLU A 27 -6.91 21.97 -5.77
N ALA A 28 -6.66 20.78 -6.33
CA ALA A 28 -7.35 19.56 -6.01
C ALA A 28 -6.42 18.50 -5.41
N ILE A 29 -6.97 17.70 -4.51
CA ILE A 29 -6.33 16.60 -3.79
C ILE A 29 -7.16 15.35 -4.04
N VAL A 30 -6.56 14.33 -4.62
CA VAL A 30 -7.17 13.03 -4.90
C VAL A 30 -6.60 11.99 -3.94
N LEU A 31 -7.47 11.42 -3.11
CA LEU A 31 -7.14 10.41 -2.11
C LEU A 31 -7.16 9.00 -2.71
N GLU A 32 -6.42 8.08 -2.08
CA GLU A 32 -6.46 6.65 -2.39
C GLU A 32 -7.56 5.94 -1.58
N GLU A 33 -8.79 6.43 -1.69
CA GLU A 33 -9.96 5.93 -0.96
C GLU A 33 -11.19 5.86 -1.89
N PRO A 34 -12.10 4.88 -1.70
CA PRO A 34 -13.36 4.83 -2.45
C PRO A 34 -14.26 6.00 -2.05
N ALA A 35 -15.13 6.43 -2.97
CA ALA A 35 -16.09 7.49 -2.70
C ALA A 35 -17.07 7.10 -1.59
N ASN A 36 -17.16 7.93 -0.54
CA ASN A 36 -18.11 7.74 0.56
C ASN A 36 -19.13 8.90 0.63
N PRO A 37 -20.45 8.62 0.64
CA PRO A 37 -21.49 9.66 0.70
C PRO A 37 -21.39 10.62 1.90
N LYS A 38 -20.83 10.17 3.03
CA LYS A 38 -20.68 10.96 4.26
C LYS A 38 -19.36 11.73 4.34
N PHE A 39 -18.45 11.53 3.39
CA PHE A 39 -17.15 12.19 3.37
C PHE A 39 -17.27 13.72 3.36
N ASN A 40 -18.18 14.27 2.54
CA ASN A 40 -18.40 15.72 2.48
C ASN A 40 -18.94 16.28 3.80
N ALA A 41 -19.86 15.56 4.47
CA ALA A 41 -20.36 15.97 5.78
C ALA A 41 -19.22 16.02 6.82
N MET A 42 -18.28 15.08 6.77
CA MET A 42 -17.08 15.10 7.61
C MET A 42 -16.16 16.29 7.27
N LEU A 43 -15.88 16.52 5.97
CA LEU A 43 -15.05 17.65 5.53
C LEU A 43 -15.60 19.03 5.91
N GLU A 44 -16.93 19.15 5.96
CA GLU A 44 -17.64 20.36 6.37
C GLU A 44 -17.78 20.50 7.90
N GLY A 45 -17.40 19.47 8.67
CA GLY A 45 -17.54 19.44 10.13
C GLY A 45 -18.96 19.18 10.61
N LYS A 46 -19.85 18.69 9.74
CA LYS A 46 -21.22 18.25 10.07
C LYS A 46 -21.27 16.82 10.61
N LEU A 47 -20.26 16.02 10.30
CA LEU A 47 -20.04 14.69 10.88
C LEU A 47 -18.71 14.70 11.62
N ASP A 48 -18.72 14.18 12.84
CA ASP A 48 -17.50 14.04 13.64
C ASP A 48 -16.54 13.00 13.02
N ILE A 49 -15.23 13.25 13.13
CA ILE A 49 -14.23 12.38 12.51
C ILE A 49 -14.21 10.99 13.15
N ASP A 50 -14.42 10.88 14.46
CA ASP A 50 -14.42 9.59 15.15
C ASP A 50 -15.58 8.75 14.61
N LYS A 51 -16.77 9.34 14.47
CA LYS A 51 -17.94 8.68 13.86
C LYS A 51 -17.71 8.26 12.41
N TYR A 52 -17.02 9.09 11.62
CA TYR A 52 -16.68 8.75 10.24
C TYR A 52 -15.69 7.58 10.18
N ILE A 53 -14.69 7.55 11.06
CA ILE A 53 -13.70 6.46 11.14
C ILE A 53 -14.34 5.14 11.59
N ASP A 54 -15.24 5.18 12.57
CA ASP A 54 -15.98 3.99 13.02
C ASP A 54 -16.80 3.36 11.89
N GLU A 55 -17.27 4.18 10.94
CA GLU A 55 -18.03 3.71 9.79
C GLU A 55 -17.16 3.14 8.68
N VAL A 56 -16.04 3.80 8.34
CA VAL A 56 -15.19 3.36 7.21
C VAL A 56 -14.11 2.35 7.61
N TYR A 57 -13.87 2.19 8.91
CA TYR A 57 -12.96 1.22 9.52
C TYR A 57 -11.60 1.10 8.78
N PRO A 58 -10.84 2.21 8.67
CA PRO A 58 -9.65 2.26 7.84
C PRO A 58 -8.53 1.35 8.39
N PRO A 59 -7.66 0.78 7.54
CA PRO A 59 -6.57 -0.09 8.00
C PRO A 59 -5.55 0.57 8.94
N PHE A 60 -5.46 1.91 8.91
CA PHE A 60 -4.53 2.72 9.70
C PHE A 60 -5.32 3.86 10.39
N PRO A 61 -6.10 3.58 11.44
CA PRO A 61 -7.01 4.54 12.05
C PRO A 61 -6.32 5.80 12.58
N GLU A 62 -5.13 5.69 13.18
CA GLU A 62 -4.45 6.88 13.73
C GLU A 62 -3.91 7.78 12.60
N PHE A 63 -3.37 7.19 11.54
CA PHE A 63 -3.02 7.90 10.31
C PHE A 63 -4.25 8.58 9.69
N SER A 64 -5.34 7.83 9.45
CA SER A 64 -6.56 8.34 8.82
C SER A 64 -7.18 9.48 9.63
N MET A 65 -7.23 9.35 10.95
CA MET A 65 -7.67 10.41 11.87
C MET A 65 -6.92 11.72 11.65
N ARG A 66 -5.60 11.65 11.61
CA ARG A 66 -4.75 12.84 11.43
C ARG A 66 -4.82 13.39 10.01
N LEU A 67 -4.94 12.51 9.00
CA LEU A 67 -5.15 12.89 7.62
C LEU A 67 -6.49 13.64 7.46
N TYR A 68 -7.61 13.13 8.00
CA TYR A 68 -8.91 13.80 7.91
C TYR A 68 -8.90 15.16 8.61
N ARG A 69 -8.26 15.30 9.78
CA ARG A 69 -8.05 16.62 10.43
C ARG A 69 -7.30 17.59 9.53
N LEU A 70 -6.29 17.12 8.80
CA LEU A 70 -5.57 17.93 7.81
C LEU A 70 -6.48 18.29 6.62
N LEU A 71 -7.24 17.33 6.09
CA LEU A 71 -8.13 17.53 4.95
C LEU A 71 -9.25 18.54 5.27
N ILE A 72 -9.86 18.50 6.46
CA ILE A 72 -10.83 19.53 6.90
C ILE A 72 -10.19 20.93 6.83
N LYS A 73 -8.95 21.09 7.31
CA LYS A 73 -8.25 22.39 7.26
C LYS A 73 -7.99 22.84 5.83
N LEU A 74 -7.65 21.92 4.94
CA LEU A 74 -7.43 22.21 3.52
C LEU A 74 -8.75 22.55 2.81
N ASN A 75 -9.83 21.84 3.10
CA ASN A 75 -11.17 22.12 2.58
C ASN A 75 -11.64 23.53 2.98
N LYS A 76 -11.43 23.93 4.25
CA LYS A 76 -11.70 25.30 4.73
C LYS A 76 -10.87 26.38 4.03
N LYS A 77 -9.70 26.03 3.50
CA LYS A 77 -8.87 26.91 2.66
C LYS A 77 -9.30 26.88 1.17
N GLY A 78 -10.42 26.28 0.84
CA GLY A 78 -10.97 26.22 -0.52
C GLY A 78 -10.38 25.13 -1.42
N LYS A 79 -9.56 24.22 -0.87
CA LYS A 79 -9.02 23.08 -1.65
C LYS A 79 -10.14 22.09 -1.98
N LYS A 80 -10.11 21.53 -3.18
CA LYS A 80 -11.04 20.44 -3.56
C LYS A 80 -10.44 19.10 -3.15
N ILE A 81 -11.21 18.30 -2.42
CA ILE A 81 -10.78 17.00 -1.90
C ILE A 81 -11.69 15.94 -2.49
N LEU A 82 -11.10 14.98 -3.17
CA LEU A 82 -11.79 13.97 -3.97
C LEU A 82 -11.33 12.58 -3.55
N GLN A 83 -12.28 11.68 -3.35
CA GLN A 83 -12.03 10.24 -3.22
C GLN A 83 -12.19 9.62 -4.60
N ILE A 84 -11.12 9.07 -5.16
CA ILE A 84 -11.15 8.44 -6.47
C ILE A 84 -10.40 7.11 -6.37
N GLU A 85 -11.16 6.05 -6.15
CA GLU A 85 -10.66 4.68 -6.14
C GLU A 85 -11.73 3.73 -6.69
N PRO A 86 -12.00 3.80 -8.01
CA PRO A 86 -13.10 3.07 -8.64
C PRO A 86 -12.99 1.55 -8.51
N TYR A 87 -11.78 1.02 -8.35
CA TYR A 87 -11.60 -0.42 -8.12
C TYR A 87 -12.22 -0.85 -6.78
N LEU A 88 -12.00 -0.08 -5.71
CA LEU A 88 -12.59 -0.36 -4.39
C LEU A 88 -14.09 -0.08 -4.37
N GLU A 89 -14.57 0.93 -5.11
CA GLU A 89 -16.01 1.17 -5.26
C GLU A 89 -16.73 -0.02 -5.92
N ILE A 90 -16.15 -0.62 -6.96
CA ILE A 90 -16.70 -1.84 -7.57
C ILE A 90 -16.60 -3.03 -6.61
N LEU A 91 -15.52 -3.13 -5.83
CA LEU A 91 -15.38 -4.18 -4.82
C LEU A 91 -16.46 -4.10 -3.73
N GLU A 92 -16.80 -2.89 -3.28
CA GLU A 92 -17.92 -2.70 -2.36
C GLU A 92 -19.26 -3.11 -2.97
N LYS A 93 -19.48 -2.85 -4.27
CA LYS A 93 -20.69 -3.31 -4.98
C LYS A 93 -20.75 -4.84 -5.05
N ILE A 94 -19.62 -5.49 -5.31
CA ILE A 94 -19.52 -6.96 -5.28
C ILE A 94 -19.92 -7.50 -3.91
N TYR A 95 -19.36 -6.96 -2.82
CA TYR A 95 -19.70 -7.41 -1.47
C TYR A 95 -21.17 -7.18 -1.12
N LYS A 96 -21.74 -6.03 -1.48
CA LYS A 96 -23.18 -5.75 -1.29
C LYS A 96 -24.06 -6.74 -2.07
N LYS A 97 -23.67 -7.12 -3.29
CA LYS A 97 -24.40 -8.10 -4.10
C LYS A 97 -24.31 -9.49 -3.49
N ILE A 98 -23.13 -9.91 -3.02
CA ILE A 98 -22.93 -11.17 -2.29
C ILE A 98 -23.83 -11.25 -1.06
N ASP A 99 -23.87 -10.19 -0.26
CA ASP A 99 -24.65 -10.14 0.98
C ASP A 99 -26.17 -10.20 0.74
N LYS A 100 -26.66 -9.47 -0.27
CA LYS A 100 -28.11 -9.33 -0.52
C LYS A 100 -28.70 -10.42 -1.40
N GLU A 101 -27.99 -10.78 -2.47
CA GLU A 101 -28.53 -11.61 -3.56
C GLU A 101 -27.91 -13.01 -3.56
N LYS A 102 -26.75 -13.19 -2.91
CA LYS A 102 -25.99 -14.45 -2.90
C LYS A 102 -25.77 -15.06 -4.29
N PRO A 103 -25.34 -14.25 -5.29
CA PRO A 103 -25.06 -14.75 -6.62
C PRO A 103 -23.96 -15.81 -6.58
N ASP A 104 -23.96 -16.70 -7.55
CA ASP A 104 -22.86 -17.63 -7.74
C ASP A 104 -21.63 -16.95 -8.38
N ALA A 105 -20.53 -17.69 -8.45
CA ALA A 105 -19.27 -17.18 -8.98
C ALA A 105 -19.33 -16.90 -10.50
N GLU A 106 -20.19 -17.60 -11.24
CA GLU A 106 -20.34 -17.43 -12.68
C GLU A 106 -21.14 -16.15 -12.98
N GLU A 107 -22.22 -15.91 -12.24
CA GLU A 107 -23.01 -14.68 -12.29
C GLU A 107 -22.13 -13.44 -12.02
N LEU A 108 -21.33 -13.46 -10.95
CA LEU A 108 -20.39 -12.36 -10.66
C LEU A 108 -19.30 -12.23 -11.71
N SER A 109 -18.80 -13.34 -12.25
CA SER A 109 -17.76 -13.31 -13.28
C SER A 109 -18.26 -12.77 -14.60
N ASN A 110 -19.51 -13.02 -14.97
CA ASN A 110 -20.10 -12.60 -16.23
C ASN A 110 -20.78 -11.23 -16.16
N ASP A 111 -20.92 -10.66 -14.96
CA ASP A 111 -21.44 -9.31 -14.76
C ASP A 111 -20.60 -8.26 -15.53
N PRO A 112 -21.20 -7.46 -16.44
CA PRO A 112 -20.46 -6.49 -17.26
C PRO A 112 -19.77 -5.39 -16.47
N GLU A 113 -20.31 -5.01 -15.30
CA GLU A 113 -19.76 -3.95 -14.45
C GLU A 113 -18.78 -4.53 -13.42
N LEU A 114 -19.14 -5.64 -12.80
CA LEU A 114 -18.41 -6.20 -11.66
C LEU A 114 -17.33 -7.21 -12.06
N GLY A 115 -17.56 -7.94 -13.16
CA GLY A 115 -16.84 -9.17 -13.49
C GLY A 115 -15.33 -8.98 -13.67
N ILE A 116 -14.88 -7.83 -14.19
CA ILE A 116 -13.44 -7.58 -14.36
C ILE A 116 -12.72 -7.47 -13.01
N VAL A 117 -13.32 -6.81 -12.03
CA VAL A 117 -12.78 -6.67 -10.67
C VAL A 117 -12.93 -7.99 -9.92
N TYR A 118 -14.10 -8.63 -10.00
CA TYR A 118 -14.35 -9.91 -9.34
C TYR A 118 -13.35 -10.99 -9.77
N ARG A 119 -13.16 -11.20 -11.08
CA ARG A 119 -12.18 -12.19 -11.57
C ARG A 119 -10.78 -11.89 -11.06
N LYS A 120 -10.41 -10.61 -10.98
CA LYS A 120 -9.07 -10.20 -10.52
C LYS A 120 -8.87 -10.43 -9.02
N GLU A 121 -9.87 -10.11 -8.21
CA GLU A 121 -9.84 -10.42 -6.78
C GLU A 121 -9.83 -11.93 -6.53
N SER A 122 -10.66 -12.70 -7.23
CA SER A 122 -10.70 -14.16 -7.11
C SER A 122 -9.35 -14.81 -7.42
N GLU A 123 -8.66 -14.37 -8.49
CA GLU A 123 -7.31 -14.84 -8.81
C GLU A 123 -6.29 -14.56 -7.68
N VAL A 124 -6.32 -13.35 -7.11
CA VAL A 124 -5.40 -12.95 -6.04
C VAL A 124 -5.73 -13.70 -4.75
N PHE A 125 -7.00 -13.78 -4.39
CA PHE A 125 -7.46 -14.49 -3.19
C PHE A 125 -7.07 -15.97 -3.22
N GLN A 126 -7.28 -16.67 -4.35
CA GLN A 126 -6.83 -18.06 -4.51
C GLN A 126 -5.31 -18.21 -4.33
N SER A 127 -4.51 -17.27 -4.85
CA SER A 127 -3.06 -17.32 -4.67
C SER A 127 -2.65 -17.05 -3.22
N LEU A 128 -3.40 -16.22 -2.49
CA LEU A 128 -3.19 -15.97 -1.07
C LEU A 128 -3.51 -17.19 -0.21
N LEU A 129 -4.59 -17.92 -0.52
CA LEU A 129 -4.92 -19.18 0.16
C LEU A 129 -3.79 -20.21 0.00
N LYS A 130 -3.30 -20.39 -1.23
CA LYS A 130 -2.15 -21.28 -1.53
C LYS A 130 -0.90 -20.89 -0.75
N PHE A 131 -0.65 -19.59 -0.57
CA PHE A 131 0.45 -19.12 0.27
C PHE A 131 0.31 -19.56 1.73
N TYR A 132 -0.88 -19.41 2.32
CA TYR A 132 -1.11 -19.87 3.70
C TYR A 132 -0.98 -21.39 3.84
N GLU A 133 -1.47 -22.16 2.88
CA GLU A 133 -1.30 -23.62 2.83
C GLU A 133 0.19 -24.03 2.75
N SER A 134 0.98 -23.24 2.02
CA SER A 134 2.41 -23.50 1.79
C SER A 134 3.32 -23.00 2.93
N SER A 135 2.79 -22.24 3.88
CA SER A 135 3.57 -21.52 4.91
C SER A 135 4.37 -22.40 5.88
N ARG A 136 4.19 -23.72 5.84
CA ARG A 136 4.96 -24.68 6.65
C ARG A 136 6.28 -25.11 5.99
N ASN A 137 6.40 -24.94 4.68
CA ASN A 137 7.60 -25.30 3.93
C ASN A 137 8.17 -24.03 3.28
N PHE A 138 9.44 -23.73 3.56
CA PHE A 138 10.09 -22.53 3.05
C PHE A 138 10.07 -22.45 1.51
N ASP A 139 10.43 -23.52 0.81
CA ASP A 139 10.55 -23.50 -0.65
C ASP A 139 9.17 -23.37 -1.32
N ASP A 140 8.13 -23.96 -0.73
CA ASP A 140 6.77 -23.82 -1.24
C ASP A 140 6.18 -22.43 -0.91
N ALA A 141 6.45 -21.90 0.30
CA ALA A 141 6.09 -20.53 0.66
C ALA A 141 6.73 -19.49 -0.28
N VAL A 142 7.99 -19.70 -0.67
CA VAL A 142 8.68 -18.87 -1.66
C VAL A 142 7.97 -18.92 -3.01
N LYS A 143 7.69 -20.12 -3.54
CA LYS A 143 6.99 -20.28 -4.83
C LYS A 143 5.62 -19.61 -4.79
N ALA A 144 4.86 -19.83 -3.72
CA ALA A 144 3.54 -19.23 -3.55
C ALA A 144 3.63 -17.69 -3.46
N THR A 145 4.66 -17.14 -2.82
CA THR A 145 4.90 -15.70 -2.75
C THR A 145 5.18 -15.09 -4.13
N VAL A 146 5.95 -15.78 -4.98
CA VAL A 146 6.20 -15.34 -6.37
C VAL A 146 4.89 -15.32 -7.17
N GLU A 147 4.10 -16.38 -7.09
CA GLU A 147 2.82 -16.47 -7.81
C GLU A 147 1.81 -15.43 -7.29
N PHE A 148 1.73 -15.22 -5.98
CA PHE A 148 0.91 -14.16 -5.39
C PHE A 148 1.33 -12.79 -5.92
N ALA A 149 2.63 -12.46 -5.89
CA ALA A 149 3.12 -11.17 -6.40
C ALA A 149 2.81 -10.97 -7.89
N LYS A 150 2.80 -12.03 -8.69
CA LYS A 150 2.41 -11.99 -10.11
C LYS A 150 0.93 -11.66 -10.29
N LYS A 151 0.05 -12.29 -9.52
CA LYS A 151 -1.40 -12.01 -9.55
C LYS A 151 -1.69 -10.60 -9.04
N ASP A 152 -1.06 -10.21 -7.94
CA ASP A 152 -1.24 -8.89 -7.34
C ASP A 152 -0.71 -7.77 -8.26
N ALA A 153 0.42 -7.97 -8.93
CA ALA A 153 0.91 -7.05 -9.95
C ALA A 153 -0.08 -6.83 -11.10
N SER A 154 -0.83 -7.87 -11.51
CA SER A 154 -1.92 -7.72 -12.47
C SER A 154 -3.09 -6.91 -11.89
N ARG A 155 -3.42 -7.12 -10.62
CA ARG A 155 -4.48 -6.41 -9.91
C ARG A 155 -4.17 -4.93 -9.80
N ILE A 156 -2.99 -4.58 -9.31
CA ILE A 156 -2.55 -3.20 -9.15
C ILE A 156 -2.52 -2.46 -10.50
N LYS A 157 -2.07 -3.12 -11.58
CA LYS A 157 -2.13 -2.53 -12.93
C LYS A 157 -3.55 -2.19 -13.38
N LEU A 158 -4.54 -3.02 -13.05
CA LEU A 158 -5.94 -2.75 -13.35
C LEU A 158 -6.45 -1.56 -12.52
N ARG A 159 -6.20 -1.60 -11.20
CA ARG A 159 -6.54 -0.54 -10.25
C ARG A 159 -5.99 0.82 -10.68
N ASP A 160 -4.69 0.88 -11.00
CA ASP A 160 -4.03 2.10 -11.48
C ASP A 160 -4.62 2.64 -12.79
N LYS A 161 -5.00 1.76 -13.73
CA LYS A 161 -5.63 2.17 -15.00
C LYS A 161 -7.01 2.77 -14.77
N MET A 162 -7.83 2.14 -13.94
CA MET A 162 -9.16 2.63 -13.61
C MET A 162 -9.07 3.98 -12.90
N ARG A 163 -8.20 4.08 -11.88
CA ARG A 163 -7.98 5.33 -11.16
C ARG A 163 -7.45 6.45 -12.06
N ALA A 164 -6.50 6.14 -12.96
CA ALA A 164 -6.00 7.10 -13.93
C ALA A 164 -7.07 7.58 -14.92
N SER A 165 -8.00 6.70 -15.32
CA SER A 165 -9.12 7.04 -16.21
C SER A 165 -10.02 8.11 -15.58
N GLU A 166 -10.38 7.95 -14.31
CA GLU A 166 -11.23 8.92 -13.61
C GLU A 166 -10.51 10.24 -13.33
N ILE A 167 -9.25 10.20 -12.88
CA ILE A 167 -8.47 11.41 -12.61
C ILE A 167 -8.29 12.26 -13.88
N LYS A 168 -8.17 11.66 -15.07
CA LYS A 168 -8.03 12.39 -16.34
C LYS A 168 -9.24 13.21 -16.73
N LYS A 169 -10.42 12.89 -16.19
CA LYS A 169 -11.67 13.63 -16.45
C LYS A 169 -11.73 14.93 -15.66
N LEU A 170 -10.87 15.10 -14.65
CA LEU A 170 -10.86 16.27 -13.79
C LEU A 170 -10.29 17.51 -14.51
N ASN A 171 -10.93 18.65 -14.28
CA ASN A 171 -10.53 19.93 -14.85
C ASN A 171 -10.07 20.92 -13.77
N PHE A 172 -8.86 20.71 -13.26
CA PHE A 172 -8.20 21.60 -12.30
C PHE A 172 -6.83 22.06 -12.82
N SER A 173 -6.38 23.23 -12.36
CA SER A 173 -5.07 23.80 -12.72
C SER A 173 -3.89 23.00 -12.15
N SER A 174 -4.08 22.38 -10.98
CA SER A 174 -3.08 21.57 -10.31
C SER A 174 -3.72 20.49 -9.42
N ILE A 175 -3.23 19.25 -9.54
CA ILE A 175 -3.79 18.08 -8.85
C ILE A 175 -2.67 17.34 -8.10
N TYR A 176 -2.86 17.18 -6.79
CA TYR A 176 -2.12 16.23 -5.96
C TYR A 176 -2.84 14.89 -5.96
N VAL A 177 -2.14 13.81 -6.27
CA VAL A 177 -2.67 12.43 -6.22
C VAL A 177 -1.90 11.65 -5.17
N GLU A 178 -2.58 11.22 -4.13
CA GLU A 178 -2.04 10.30 -3.12
C GLU A 178 -1.88 8.89 -3.71
N ALA A 179 -0.74 8.25 -3.44
CA ALA A 179 -0.52 6.87 -3.85
C ALA A 179 0.46 6.13 -2.92
N GLY A 180 0.17 4.87 -2.62
CA GLY A 180 1.15 3.93 -2.08
C GLY A 180 2.31 3.68 -3.06
N TYR A 181 3.47 3.25 -2.55
CA TYR A 181 4.65 2.97 -3.40
C TYR A 181 4.39 1.91 -4.49
N ILE A 182 3.49 0.97 -4.24
CA ILE A 182 3.16 -0.09 -5.20
C ILE A 182 2.41 0.43 -6.43
N HIS A 183 1.74 1.57 -6.31
CA HIS A 183 1.03 2.28 -7.38
C HIS A 183 1.98 3.13 -8.24
N PHE A 184 3.27 2.80 -8.27
CA PHE A 184 4.28 3.48 -9.10
C PHE A 184 3.87 3.66 -10.58
N PRO A 185 3.21 2.69 -11.24
CA PRO A 185 2.74 2.85 -12.61
C PRO A 185 1.68 3.94 -12.82
N LEU A 186 0.91 4.32 -11.79
CA LEU A 186 -0.13 5.35 -11.87
C LEU A 186 0.38 6.66 -12.48
N ALA A 187 1.59 7.09 -12.09
CA ALA A 187 2.22 8.29 -12.62
C ALA A 187 2.47 8.20 -14.14
N ASN A 188 2.74 7.00 -14.68
CA ASN A 188 2.90 6.81 -16.12
C ASN A 188 1.58 6.94 -16.85
N TYR A 189 0.52 6.32 -16.33
CA TYR A 189 -0.81 6.42 -16.93
C TYR A 189 -1.32 7.86 -16.95
N LEU A 190 -0.97 8.65 -15.92
CA LEU A 190 -1.31 10.07 -15.82
C LEU A 190 -0.34 11.01 -16.55
N ARG A 191 0.83 10.53 -16.99
CA ARG A 191 1.96 11.35 -17.46
C ARG A 191 2.33 12.45 -16.44
N ALA A 192 2.32 12.09 -15.17
CA ALA A 192 2.46 12.99 -14.03
C ALA A 192 3.89 13.01 -13.46
N LYS A 193 4.23 14.10 -12.76
CA LYS A 193 5.48 14.16 -11.99
C LYS A 193 5.39 13.20 -10.81
N ARG A 194 6.47 12.47 -10.54
CA ARG A 194 6.61 11.62 -9.36
C ARG A 194 7.23 12.41 -8.21
N LEU A 195 6.68 12.28 -7.02
CA LEU A 195 7.24 12.80 -5.78
C LEU A 195 7.28 11.70 -4.74
N PHE A 196 8.42 11.51 -4.07
CA PHE A 196 8.52 10.61 -2.93
C PHE A 196 8.57 11.47 -1.66
N LEU A 197 7.52 11.40 -0.85
CA LEU A 197 7.33 12.35 0.26
C LEU A 197 8.43 12.23 1.32
N LEU A 198 8.90 11.01 1.58
CA LEU A 198 9.95 10.70 2.55
C LEU A 198 11.35 10.55 1.91
N GLU A 199 11.59 11.10 0.71
CA GLU A 199 12.88 10.94 0.03
C GLU A 199 14.07 11.41 0.87
N LYS A 200 13.96 12.60 1.48
CA LYS A 200 15.04 13.20 2.29
C LYS A 200 15.41 12.34 3.50
N PRO A 201 14.47 11.97 4.40
CA PRO A 201 14.81 11.11 5.52
C PRO A 201 15.28 9.72 5.07
N THR A 202 14.71 9.17 3.99
CA THR A 202 15.13 7.85 3.47
C THR A 202 16.58 7.88 2.99
N LYS A 203 16.99 8.92 2.25
CA LYS A 203 18.38 9.08 1.80
C LYS A 203 19.38 9.13 2.94
N LYS A 204 19.01 9.74 4.07
CA LYS A 204 19.87 9.80 5.26
C LYS A 204 20.05 8.43 5.92
N LEU A 205 19.00 7.61 5.96
CA LEU A 205 19.02 6.32 6.63
C LEU A 205 19.64 5.21 5.79
N MET A 206 19.35 5.17 4.48
CA MET A 206 19.71 4.04 3.63
C MET A 206 20.28 4.41 2.25
N LYS A 207 20.56 5.70 1.98
CA LYS A 207 21.08 6.21 0.69
C LYS A 207 20.18 5.89 -0.53
N MET A 208 18.90 5.63 -0.31
CA MET A 208 17.89 5.37 -1.36
C MET A 208 16.81 6.45 -1.37
N LYS A 209 16.06 6.56 -2.48
CA LYS A 209 14.96 7.54 -2.61
C LYS A 209 13.68 7.13 -1.87
N HIS A 210 13.51 5.84 -1.60
CA HIS A 210 12.32 5.24 -1.00
C HIS A 210 12.70 3.91 -0.35
N ALA A 211 12.04 3.58 0.75
CA ALA A 211 12.21 2.32 1.48
C ALA A 211 11.26 1.26 0.91
N LEU A 212 11.62 0.70 -0.26
CA LEU A 212 10.86 -0.42 -0.82
C LEU A 212 11.28 -1.72 -0.15
N SER A 213 10.29 -2.46 0.35
CA SER A 213 10.49 -3.80 0.86
C SER A 213 10.83 -4.78 -0.29
N PRO A 214 11.40 -5.96 0.01
CA PRO A 214 11.58 -7.01 -1.00
C PRO A 214 10.26 -7.38 -1.71
N SER A 215 9.14 -7.39 -0.99
CA SER A 215 7.78 -7.57 -1.55
C SER A 215 7.43 -6.49 -2.57
N ASP A 216 7.65 -5.21 -2.24
CA ASP A 216 7.33 -4.11 -3.16
C ASP A 216 8.15 -4.23 -4.45
N ILE A 217 9.45 -4.53 -4.30
CA ILE A 217 10.36 -4.71 -5.44
C ILE A 217 9.90 -5.91 -6.28
N LEU A 218 9.54 -7.03 -5.66
CA LEU A 218 9.05 -8.22 -6.35
C LEU A 218 7.79 -7.90 -7.16
N THR A 219 6.78 -7.32 -6.53
CA THR A 219 5.50 -6.99 -7.18
C THR A 219 5.69 -5.97 -8.31
N LEU A 220 6.49 -4.91 -8.10
CA LEU A 220 6.81 -3.95 -9.16
C LEU A 220 7.55 -4.61 -10.34
N ARG A 221 8.45 -5.57 -10.08
CA ARG A 221 9.12 -6.33 -11.15
C ARG A 221 8.14 -7.23 -11.91
N MET A 222 7.23 -7.90 -11.21
CA MET A 222 6.17 -8.73 -11.80
C MET A 222 5.23 -7.95 -12.74
N MET A 223 5.17 -6.63 -12.61
CA MET A 223 4.41 -5.80 -13.56
C MET A 223 5.05 -5.77 -14.95
N HIS A 224 6.36 -5.98 -15.06
CA HIS A 224 7.17 -5.80 -16.26
C HIS A 224 7.75 -7.08 -16.85
N ILE A 225 7.79 -8.18 -16.10
CA ILE A 225 8.36 -9.45 -16.56
C ILE A 225 7.30 -10.55 -16.61
N SER A 226 7.44 -11.47 -17.57
CA SER A 226 6.53 -12.59 -17.76
C SER A 226 7.00 -13.88 -17.08
N LYS A 227 8.32 -14.03 -16.91
CA LYS A 227 8.97 -15.22 -16.34
C LYS A 227 9.84 -14.81 -15.14
N PRO A 228 9.48 -15.19 -13.89
CA PRO A 228 10.33 -14.98 -12.73
C PRO A 228 11.57 -15.88 -12.80
N GLY A 229 12.71 -15.40 -12.31
CA GLY A 229 13.95 -16.18 -12.18
C GLY A 229 14.49 -16.17 -10.75
N GLU A 230 15.78 -16.48 -10.60
CA GLU A 230 16.44 -16.57 -9.29
C GLU A 230 16.36 -15.27 -8.48
N LYS A 231 16.38 -14.12 -9.15
CA LYS A 231 16.25 -12.82 -8.48
C LYS A 231 14.87 -12.66 -7.82
N GLU A 232 13.80 -13.03 -8.51
CA GLU A 232 12.44 -12.97 -7.98
C GLU A 232 12.23 -13.98 -6.85
N LYS A 233 12.81 -15.16 -7.00
CA LYS A 233 12.83 -16.19 -5.95
C LYS A 233 13.53 -15.70 -4.68
N LEU A 234 14.68 -15.03 -4.82
CA LEU A 234 15.39 -14.42 -3.69
C LEU A 234 14.61 -13.26 -3.06
N LEU A 235 13.96 -12.41 -3.87
CA LEU A 235 13.11 -11.34 -3.34
C LEU A 235 11.91 -11.90 -2.56
N ALA A 236 11.29 -12.98 -3.05
CA ALA A 236 10.23 -13.69 -2.35
C ALA A 236 10.72 -14.27 -1.02
N ALA A 237 11.86 -14.95 -1.00
CA ALA A 237 12.49 -15.46 0.22
C ALA A 237 12.75 -14.35 1.25
N ARG A 238 13.33 -13.22 0.82
CA ARG A 238 13.58 -12.05 1.69
C ARG A 238 12.29 -11.40 2.16
N SER A 239 11.24 -11.41 1.35
CA SER A 239 9.92 -10.90 1.71
C SER A 239 9.31 -11.66 2.88
N LEU A 240 9.48 -12.99 2.93
CA LEU A 240 8.99 -13.80 4.06
C LEU A 240 9.63 -13.35 5.38
N ILE A 241 10.94 -13.08 5.37
CA ILE A 241 11.68 -12.62 6.55
C ILE A 241 11.28 -11.20 6.92
N TYR A 242 11.18 -10.31 5.92
CA TYR A 242 10.78 -8.92 6.11
C TYR A 242 9.41 -8.81 6.79
N VAL A 243 8.41 -9.54 6.27
CA VAL A 243 7.04 -9.50 6.79
C VAL A 243 6.96 -10.02 8.23
N SER A 244 7.77 -11.01 8.60
CA SER A 244 7.84 -11.54 9.96
C SER A 244 8.57 -10.62 10.95
N LEU A 245 9.44 -9.72 10.47
CA LEU A 245 10.23 -8.82 11.32
C LEU A 245 9.64 -7.41 11.47
N ILE A 246 8.89 -6.91 10.49
CA ILE A 246 8.33 -5.56 10.54
C ILE A 246 7.13 -5.48 11.50
N THR A 247 6.99 -4.38 12.24
CA THR A 247 5.83 -4.16 13.11
C THR A 247 4.54 -4.04 12.31
N LYS A 248 3.44 -4.54 12.86
CA LYS A 248 2.09 -4.36 12.30
C LYS A 248 1.32 -3.22 12.96
N LYS A 249 1.88 -2.63 14.02
CA LYS A 249 1.26 -1.53 14.74
C LYS A 249 1.61 -0.19 14.09
N GLU A 250 0.69 0.75 14.14
CA GLU A 250 1.03 2.14 13.86
C GLU A 250 2.05 2.66 14.90
N MET A 251 2.95 3.53 14.46
CA MET A 251 3.97 4.14 15.30
C MET A 251 3.84 5.65 15.13
N VAL A 252 3.82 6.34 16.26
CA VAL A 252 3.66 7.79 16.31
C VAL A 252 5.05 8.42 16.40
N PRO A 253 5.38 9.43 15.57
CA PRO A 253 6.60 10.21 15.73
C PRO A 253 6.71 10.80 17.15
N THR A 254 7.92 10.74 17.71
CA THR A 254 8.25 11.27 19.03
C THR A 254 9.35 12.33 18.92
N ALA A 255 9.72 12.94 20.06
CA ALA A 255 10.86 13.85 20.12
C ALA A 255 12.19 13.16 19.76
N ILE A 256 12.30 11.84 20.05
CA ILE A 256 13.52 11.05 19.86
C ILE A 256 13.57 10.49 18.43
N SER A 257 12.47 9.90 17.95
CA SER A 257 12.37 9.31 16.61
C SER A 257 11.29 10.02 15.82
N LYS A 258 11.71 10.79 14.82
CA LYS A 258 10.80 11.55 13.94
C LYS A 258 10.20 10.68 12.84
N PHE A 259 10.83 9.55 12.54
CA PHE A 259 10.45 8.64 11.46
C PHE A 259 10.49 7.18 11.94
N PRO A 260 9.74 6.83 13.01
CA PRO A 260 9.86 5.52 13.66
C PRO A 260 9.60 4.34 12.71
N HIS A 261 8.65 4.48 11.77
CA HIS A 261 8.40 3.42 10.79
C HIS A 261 9.56 3.30 9.80
N LEU A 262 9.96 4.40 9.18
CA LEU A 262 11.07 4.41 8.23
C LEU A 262 12.40 3.95 8.85
N GLU A 263 12.66 4.27 10.12
CA GLU A 263 13.84 3.80 10.86
C GLU A 263 13.82 2.27 11.03
N GLU A 264 12.68 1.69 11.41
CA GLU A 264 12.50 0.23 11.50
C GLU A 264 12.63 -0.42 10.12
N GLU A 265 11.91 0.11 9.13
CA GLU A 265 11.93 -0.36 7.73
C GLU A 265 13.37 -0.33 7.18
N ALA A 266 14.14 0.74 7.40
CA ALA A 266 15.51 0.84 6.93
C ALA A 266 16.44 -0.24 7.53
N ARG A 267 16.31 -0.53 8.84
CA ARG A 267 17.08 -1.59 9.51
C ARG A 267 16.74 -2.96 8.96
N VAL A 268 15.45 -3.28 8.88
CA VAL A 268 14.98 -4.57 8.38
C VAL A 268 15.32 -4.75 6.90
N ILE A 269 15.13 -3.72 6.06
CA ILE A 269 15.49 -3.76 4.63
C ILE A 269 16.99 -4.01 4.47
N LYS A 270 17.85 -3.33 5.24
CA LYS A 270 19.31 -3.53 5.19
C LYS A 270 19.66 -4.97 5.54
N PHE A 271 19.07 -5.51 6.60
CA PHE A 271 19.28 -6.88 7.04
C PHE A 271 18.82 -7.90 5.99
N VAL A 272 17.56 -7.85 5.55
CA VAL A 272 17.05 -8.86 4.60
C VAL A 272 17.77 -8.78 3.25
N ASN A 273 18.26 -7.59 2.85
CA ASN A 273 19.02 -7.45 1.61
C ASN A 273 20.42 -8.05 1.67
N SER A 274 20.98 -8.30 2.86
CA SER A 274 22.25 -9.02 3.00
C SER A 274 22.07 -10.53 2.93
N LEU A 275 20.85 -11.05 3.12
CA LEU A 275 20.59 -12.49 3.17
C LEU A 275 20.60 -13.13 1.79
N ASP A 276 21.28 -14.26 1.64
CA ASP A 276 21.07 -15.17 0.52
C ASP A 276 19.84 -16.08 0.71
N TYR A 277 19.61 -17.01 -0.22
CA TYR A 277 18.44 -17.88 -0.19
C TYR A 277 18.46 -18.88 0.99
N ASP A 278 19.63 -19.45 1.29
CA ASP A 278 19.80 -20.45 2.36
C ASP A 278 19.77 -19.79 3.73
N GLU A 279 20.30 -18.58 3.85
CA GLU A 279 20.16 -17.74 5.03
C GLU A 279 18.68 -17.38 5.26
N CYS A 280 17.93 -17.00 4.22
CA CYS A 280 16.49 -16.81 4.34
C CYS A 280 15.81 -18.08 4.86
N LYS A 281 16.17 -19.27 4.37
CA LYS A 281 15.62 -20.55 4.87
C LYS A 281 15.87 -20.76 6.36
N LYS A 282 17.09 -20.48 6.82
CA LYS A 282 17.47 -20.56 8.24
C LYS A 282 16.63 -19.61 9.11
N TYR A 283 16.52 -18.35 8.69
CA TYR A 283 15.75 -17.34 9.42
C TYR A 283 14.25 -17.63 9.41
N PHE A 284 13.71 -18.14 8.29
CA PHE A 284 12.32 -18.54 8.17
C PHE A 284 11.98 -19.60 9.21
N ASN A 285 12.75 -20.69 9.27
CA ASN A 285 12.53 -21.75 10.24
C ASN A 285 12.59 -21.23 11.68
N MET A 286 13.56 -20.36 11.99
CA MET A 286 13.65 -19.77 13.33
C MET A 286 12.45 -18.90 13.68
N LEU A 287 11.98 -18.06 12.74
CA LEU A 287 10.84 -17.16 12.92
C LEU A 287 9.50 -17.90 13.01
N THR A 288 9.37 -19.07 12.38
CA THR A 288 8.18 -19.92 12.50
C THR A 288 7.96 -20.41 13.93
N PHE A 289 9.04 -20.62 14.70
CA PHE A 289 8.96 -21.16 16.06
C PHE A 289 9.27 -20.14 17.17
N SER A 290 9.54 -18.89 16.82
CA SER A 290 9.95 -17.86 17.78
C SER A 290 9.08 -16.62 17.67
N LYS A 291 8.82 -15.98 18.82
CA LYS A 291 8.20 -14.65 18.81
C LYS A 291 9.14 -13.63 18.17
N ARG A 292 8.56 -12.70 17.41
CA ARG A 292 9.27 -11.60 16.74
C ARG A 292 10.23 -10.88 17.70
N GLU A 293 9.78 -10.56 18.91
CA GLU A 293 10.55 -9.79 19.89
C GLU A 293 11.83 -10.50 20.31
N TYR A 294 11.80 -11.83 20.37
CA TYR A 294 12.97 -12.64 20.70
C TYR A 294 13.99 -12.60 19.56
N VAL A 295 13.52 -12.82 18.32
CA VAL A 295 14.39 -12.76 17.14
C VAL A 295 14.96 -11.36 16.95
N TRP A 296 14.16 -10.31 17.15
CA TRP A 296 14.59 -8.93 17.10
C TRP A 296 15.76 -8.65 18.05
N LYS A 297 15.60 -8.97 19.35
CA LYS A 297 16.67 -8.80 20.35
C LYS A 297 17.93 -9.60 20.02
N MET A 298 17.77 -10.80 19.45
CA MET A 298 18.90 -11.60 19.00
C MET A 298 19.66 -10.91 17.86
N LEU A 299 18.94 -10.35 16.88
CA LEU A 299 19.54 -9.63 15.76
C LEU A 299 20.24 -8.35 16.23
N GLU A 300 19.65 -7.59 17.15
CA GLU A 300 20.28 -6.40 17.77
C GLU A 300 21.58 -6.77 18.49
N LYS A 301 21.57 -7.84 19.30
CA LYS A 301 22.77 -8.33 20.01
C LYS A 301 23.90 -8.72 19.05
N LYS A 302 23.55 -9.18 17.85
CA LYS A 302 24.49 -9.55 16.78
C LYS A 302 24.90 -8.36 15.90
N GLY A 303 24.37 -7.16 16.13
CA GLY A 303 24.62 -5.99 15.28
C GLY A 303 24.09 -6.13 13.85
N LEU A 304 23.07 -6.98 13.65
CA LEU A 304 22.49 -7.25 12.33
C LEU A 304 21.33 -6.31 11.98
N ILE A 305 20.72 -5.69 13.01
CA ILE A 305 19.69 -4.64 12.88
C ILE A 305 19.96 -3.49 13.86
#